data_AF-A0A2V6ZBT5-F1
#
_entry.id   AF-A0A2V6ZBT5-F1
#
_cell.length_a   1.000
_cell.length_b   1.000
_cell.length_c   1.000
_cell.angle_alpha   90.00
_cell.angle_beta   90.00
_cell.angle_gamma   90.00
#
_symmetry.space_group_name_H-M   'P 1'
#
loop_
_entity.id
_entity.type
_entity.pdbx_description
1 polymer ?
#
loop_
_entity_poly.entity_id
_entity_poly.type
_entity_poly.pdbx_seq_one_letter_code
_entity_poly.pdbx_strand_id
1 'polypeptide(L)'
;MTKTLAGAVLLLGLAAGGAAWWLRAEAQPVTVDSIGDENQTVARGQLPVFAATGDAALLYAFAVDSPDTLAWMPCTCGCNKLGHTSNRSCYVKDERAGRVTFTSHAAT
;
A
#
# COMPACT_ATOMS: atom_id res chain seq x y z
N MET A 1 28.13 -28.84 23.75
CA MET A 1 27.69 -28.59 22.35
C MET A 1 26.26 -28.04 22.25
N THR A 2 25.35 -28.29 23.20
CA THR A 2 23.96 -27.81 23.16
C THR A 2 23.76 -26.32 23.48
N LYS A 3 24.59 -25.73 24.36
CA LYS A 3 24.50 -24.30 24.73
C LYS A 3 24.86 -23.33 23.59
N THR A 4 25.79 -23.71 22.71
CA THR A 4 26.20 -22.90 21.55
C THR A 4 25.16 -22.91 20.43
N LEU A 5 24.47 -24.05 20.24
CA LEU A 5 23.34 -24.14 19.30
C LEU A 5 22.14 -23.28 19.75
N ALA A 6 21.81 -23.29 21.04
CA ALA A 6 20.73 -22.45 21.57
C ALA A 6 21.01 -20.94 21.41
N GLY A 7 22.26 -20.51 21.66
CA GLY A 7 22.67 -19.11 21.47
C GLY A 7 22.63 -18.65 20.00
N ALA A 8 23.06 -19.52 19.07
CA ALA A 8 23.02 -19.22 17.64
C ALA A 8 21.58 -19.11 17.11
N VAL A 9 20.67 -19.99 17.54
CA VAL A 9 19.25 -19.95 17.16
C VAL A 9 18.56 -18.69 17.70
N LEU A 10 18.88 -18.28 18.94
CA LEU A 10 18.31 -17.07 19.53
C LEU A 10 18.76 -15.80 18.78
N LEU A 11 20.04 -15.71 18.44
CA LEU A 11 20.60 -14.58 17.68
C LEU A 11 20.03 -14.48 16.26
N LEU A 12 19.89 -15.62 15.56
CA LEU A 12 19.26 -15.67 14.24
C LEU A 12 17.78 -15.29 14.30
N GLY A 13 17.05 -15.74 15.33
CA GLY A 13 15.65 -15.37 15.54
C GLY A 13 15.44 -13.87 15.78
N LEU A 14 16.31 -13.25 16.59
CA LEU A 14 16.28 -11.80 16.85
C LEU A 14 16.63 -10.99 15.59
N ALA A 15 17.62 -11.42 14.81
CA ALA A 15 17.98 -10.76 13.56
C ALA A 15 16.86 -10.84 12.52
N ALA A 16 16.25 -12.02 12.34
CA ALA A 16 15.13 -12.21 11.42
C ALA A 16 13.88 -11.43 11.85
N GLY A 17 13.55 -11.43 13.15
CA GLY A 17 12.45 -10.66 13.71
C GLY A 17 12.65 -9.15 13.56
N GLY A 18 13.86 -8.65 13.81
CA GLY A 18 14.20 -7.24 13.64
C GLY A 18 14.08 -6.76 12.19
N ALA A 19 14.55 -7.56 11.23
CA ALA A 19 14.43 -7.25 9.80
C ALA A 19 12.97 -7.19 9.34
N ALA A 20 12.13 -8.16 9.77
CA ALA A 20 10.72 -8.17 9.44
C ALA A 20 9.95 -6.99 10.05
N TRP A 21 10.30 -6.58 11.28
CA TRP A 21 9.67 -5.44 11.95
C TRP A 21 9.99 -4.12 11.25
N TRP A 22 11.24 -3.93 10.81
CA TRP A 22 11.65 -2.73 10.09
C TRP A 22 10.91 -2.57 8.75
N LEU A 23 10.77 -3.67 7.99
CA LEU A 23 10.05 -3.66 6.72
C LEU A 23 8.54 -3.35 6.88
N ARG A 24 7.95 -3.67 8.04
CA ARG A 24 6.54 -3.39 8.34
C ARG A 24 6.32 -2.02 9.01
N ALA A 25 7.32 -1.48 9.69
CA ALA A 25 7.28 -0.15 10.31
C ALA A 25 7.08 0.98 9.27
N GLU A 26 7.44 0.72 8.01
CA GLU A 26 7.29 1.68 6.92
C GLU A 26 5.83 1.91 6.50
N ALA A 27 4.86 1.07 6.90
CA ALA A 27 3.45 1.29 6.58
C ALA A 27 2.77 2.16 7.64
N GLN A 28 2.16 3.28 7.24
CA GLN A 28 1.34 4.07 8.15
C GLN A 28 0.07 3.29 8.54
N PRO A 29 -0.54 3.57 9.71
CA PRO A 29 -1.85 3.03 10.07
C PRO A 29 -2.89 3.36 9.02
N VAL A 30 -3.86 2.45 8.84
CA VAL A 30 -5.06 2.74 8.04
C VAL A 30 -5.87 3.82 8.74
N THR A 31 -6.33 4.81 7.99
CA THR A 31 -7.31 5.80 8.45
C THR A 31 -8.57 5.71 7.62
N VAL A 32 -9.72 6.05 8.19
CA VAL A 32 -11.00 6.15 7.47
C VAL A 32 -11.32 7.63 7.30
N ASP A 33 -11.61 8.05 6.08
CA ASP A 33 -11.99 9.44 5.81
C ASP A 33 -13.50 9.69 5.93
N SER A 34 -13.94 10.93 5.65
CA SER A 34 -15.33 11.35 5.83
C SER A 34 -16.33 10.67 4.89
N ILE A 35 -15.88 10.03 3.82
CA ILE A 35 -16.75 9.29 2.89
C ILE A 35 -16.72 7.78 3.16
N GLY A 36 -15.95 7.34 4.15
CA GLY A 36 -15.87 5.94 4.57
C GLY A 36 -14.74 5.15 3.90
N ASP A 37 -13.91 5.80 3.08
CA ASP A 37 -12.80 5.11 2.43
C ASP A 37 -11.66 4.90 3.43
N GLU A 38 -11.13 3.67 3.43
CA GLU A 38 -9.86 3.36 4.07
C GLU A 38 -8.72 3.98 3.26
N ASN A 39 -7.74 4.55 3.95
CA ASN A 39 -6.59 5.20 3.35
C ASN A 39 -5.32 4.71 4.03
N GLN A 40 -4.30 4.40 3.24
CA GLN A 40 -3.03 3.93 3.79
C GLN A 40 -1.84 4.41 2.97
N THR A 41 -0.87 5.02 3.66
CA THR A 41 0.42 5.37 3.08
C THR A 41 1.42 4.25 3.32
N VAL A 42 1.98 3.71 2.24
CA VAL A 42 3.01 2.66 2.28
C VAL A 42 4.23 3.06 1.45
N ALA A 43 5.34 2.35 1.60
CA ALA A 43 6.48 2.53 0.70
C ALA A 43 6.12 2.08 -0.73
N ARG A 44 6.70 2.71 -1.75
CA ARG A 44 6.50 2.26 -3.14
C ARG A 44 6.92 0.79 -3.28
N GLY A 45 6.10 0.01 -3.99
CA GLY A 45 6.25 -1.44 -4.12
C GLY A 45 5.56 -2.25 -3.01
N GLN A 46 5.01 -1.60 -1.99
CA GLN A 46 4.08 -2.22 -1.04
C GLN A 46 2.63 -1.90 -1.43
N LEU A 47 1.71 -2.77 -1.01
CA LEU A 47 0.27 -2.61 -1.19
C LEU A 47 -0.40 -2.24 0.14
N PRO A 48 -1.54 -1.53 0.11
CA PRO A 48 -2.31 -1.26 1.32
C PRO A 48 -2.97 -2.55 1.82
N VAL A 49 -3.21 -2.65 3.12
CA VAL A 49 -3.76 -3.86 3.75
C VAL A 49 -5.15 -4.24 3.23
N PHE A 50 -5.97 -3.25 2.87
CA PHE A 50 -7.32 -3.45 2.34
C PHE A 50 -7.35 -3.92 0.87
N ALA A 51 -6.22 -3.86 0.17
CA ALA A 51 -6.07 -4.38 -1.20
C ALA A 51 -4.82 -5.26 -1.32
N ALA A 52 -4.46 -6.00 -0.27
CA ALA A 52 -3.26 -6.83 -0.24
C ALA A 52 -3.47 -8.24 -0.83
N THR A 53 -4.70 -8.61 -1.20
CA THR A 53 -5.04 -9.97 -1.67
C THR A 53 -5.99 -9.94 -2.86
N GLY A 54 -6.09 -11.09 -3.55
CA GLY A 54 -6.99 -11.28 -4.68
C GLY A 54 -6.74 -10.34 -5.86
N ASP A 55 -7.75 -10.15 -6.69
CA ASP A 55 -7.67 -9.29 -7.88
C ASP A 55 -7.45 -7.82 -7.51
N ALA A 56 -7.90 -7.39 -6.32
CA ALA A 56 -7.63 -6.05 -5.82
C ALA A 56 -6.13 -5.77 -5.73
N ALA A 57 -5.32 -6.73 -5.26
CA ALA A 57 -3.87 -6.56 -5.21
C ALA A 57 -3.25 -6.28 -6.60
N LEU A 58 -3.73 -6.99 -7.62
CA LEU A 58 -3.26 -6.80 -9.00
C LEU A 58 -3.64 -5.42 -9.54
N LEU A 59 -4.87 -4.97 -9.30
CA LEU A 59 -5.36 -3.66 -9.75
C LEU A 59 -4.63 -2.50 -9.06
N TYR A 60 -4.37 -2.61 -7.75
CA TYR A 60 -3.67 -1.57 -7.00
C TYR A 60 -2.18 -1.49 -7.37
N ALA A 61 -1.53 -2.62 -7.61
CA ALA A 61 -0.18 -2.65 -8.16
C ALA A 61 -0.14 -1.98 -9.55
N PHE A 62 -1.08 -2.37 -10.43
CA PHE A 62 -1.20 -1.79 -11.76
C PHE A 62 -1.39 -0.26 -11.73
N ALA A 63 -2.13 0.26 -10.75
CA ALA A 63 -2.35 1.71 -10.64
C ALA A 63 -1.09 2.54 -10.36
N VAL A 64 -0.09 1.91 -9.74
CA VAL A 64 1.22 2.51 -9.49
C VAL A 64 2.18 2.22 -10.64
N ASP A 65 2.14 1.01 -11.19
CA ASP A 65 3.11 0.54 -12.19
C ASP A 65 2.78 0.98 -13.62
N SER A 66 1.51 1.31 -13.91
CA SER A 66 1.02 1.76 -15.22
C SER A 66 0.24 3.08 -15.12
N PRO A 67 0.84 4.15 -14.57
CA PRO A 67 0.13 5.40 -14.29
C PRO A 67 -0.39 6.07 -15.56
N ASP A 68 0.36 6.01 -16.66
CA ASP A 68 -0.03 6.60 -17.94
C ASP A 68 -1.29 5.93 -18.51
N THR A 69 -1.37 4.61 -18.41
CA THR A 69 -2.53 3.85 -18.87
C THR A 69 -3.80 4.26 -18.12
N LEU A 70 -3.74 4.36 -16.79
CA LEU A 70 -4.90 4.82 -16.01
C LEU A 70 -5.16 6.32 -16.16
N ALA A 71 -4.15 7.13 -16.50
CA ALA A 71 -4.33 8.56 -16.76
C ALA A 71 -5.18 8.82 -18.02
N TRP A 72 -5.10 7.94 -19.02
CA TRP A 72 -5.95 8.01 -20.23
C TRP A 72 -7.37 7.48 -20.01
N MET A 73 -7.60 6.69 -18.96
CA MET A 73 -8.93 6.17 -18.64
C MET A 73 -9.76 7.24 -17.92
N PRO A 74 -10.93 7.63 -18.46
CA PRO A 74 -11.73 8.68 -17.85
C PRO A 74 -12.28 8.26 -16.48
N CYS A 75 -12.37 9.22 -15.55
CA CYS A 75 -13.16 9.06 -14.34
C CYS A 75 -14.64 9.22 -14.69
N THR A 76 -15.45 8.17 -14.51
CA THR A 76 -16.88 8.18 -14.83
C THR A 76 -17.77 8.38 -13.59
N CYS A 77 -17.17 8.57 -12.41
CA CYS A 77 -17.89 8.71 -11.13
C CYS A 77 -18.51 10.12 -10.93
N GLY A 78 -18.15 11.10 -11.77
CA GLY A 78 -18.62 12.49 -11.63
C GLY A 78 -17.88 13.31 -10.57
N CYS A 79 -16.76 12.81 -10.04
CA CYS A 79 -16.01 13.42 -8.95
C CYS A 79 -14.99 14.50 -9.40
N ASN A 80 -15.02 14.95 -10.65
CA ASN A 80 -14.00 15.87 -11.20
C ASN A 80 -13.88 17.18 -10.41
N LYS A 81 -14.98 17.66 -9.80
CA LYS A 81 -14.99 18.85 -8.95
C LYS A 81 -14.14 18.71 -7.67
N LEU A 82 -13.79 17.48 -7.30
CA LEU A 82 -12.89 17.17 -6.18
C LEU A 82 -11.42 17.09 -6.61
N GLY A 83 -11.12 17.36 -7.89
CA GLY A 83 -9.77 17.28 -8.45
C GLY A 83 -9.38 15.89 -8.95
N HIS A 84 -10.31 14.94 -9.01
CA HIS A 84 -10.07 13.63 -9.62
C HIS A 84 -10.04 13.78 -11.15
N THR A 85 -8.92 13.40 -11.77
CA THR A 85 -8.67 13.67 -13.20
C THR A 85 -8.79 12.44 -14.08
N SER A 86 -8.70 11.23 -13.53
CA SER A 86 -8.71 9.98 -14.27
C SER A 86 -9.11 8.80 -13.38
N ASN A 87 -9.27 7.60 -13.96
CA ASN A 87 -9.52 6.37 -13.22
C ASN A 87 -8.43 6.09 -12.17
N ARG A 88 -7.21 6.60 -12.38
CA ARG A 88 -6.11 6.51 -11.41
C ARG A 88 -6.46 7.09 -10.04
N SER A 89 -7.27 8.15 -10.00
CA SER A 89 -7.70 8.79 -8.75
C SER A 89 -8.55 7.87 -7.86
N CYS A 90 -9.09 6.77 -8.39
CA CYS A 90 -9.82 5.76 -7.60
C CYS A 90 -8.90 4.87 -6.75
N TYR A 91 -7.58 4.88 -7.02
CA TYR A 91 -6.61 4.02 -6.34
C TYR A 91 -5.59 4.83 -5.52
N VAL A 92 -5.10 5.94 -6.08
CA VAL A 92 -3.97 6.70 -5.52
C VAL A 92 -4.39 8.14 -5.20
N LYS A 93 -4.21 8.54 -3.94
CA LYS A 93 -4.48 9.91 -3.46
C LYS A 93 -3.27 10.82 -3.46
N ASP A 94 -2.07 10.28 -3.19
CA ASP A 94 -0.84 11.07 -3.13
C ASP A 94 0.39 10.18 -3.37
N GLU A 95 1.44 10.78 -3.91
CA GLU A 95 2.75 10.15 -4.07
C GLU A 95 3.86 11.15 -3.75
N ARG A 96 4.65 10.85 -2.72
CA ARG A 96 5.72 11.73 -2.28
C ARG A 96 6.84 10.95 -1.61
N ALA A 97 8.08 11.38 -1.84
CA ALA A 97 9.26 10.84 -1.18
C ALA A 97 9.34 9.29 -1.17
N GLY A 98 9.05 8.66 -2.31
CA GLY A 98 9.09 7.19 -2.44
C GLY A 98 7.94 6.45 -1.75
N ARG A 99 6.89 7.15 -1.33
CA ARG A 99 5.69 6.59 -0.68
C ARG A 99 4.45 6.84 -1.53
N VAL A 100 3.47 5.96 -1.39
CA VAL A 100 2.17 6.03 -2.08
C VAL A 100 1.07 6.00 -1.02
N THR A 101 0.15 6.96 -1.09
CA THR A 101 -1.09 6.96 -0.32
C THR A 101 -2.20 6.36 -1.16
N PHE A 102 -2.64 5.17 -0.80
CA PHE A 102 -3.75 4.49 -1.44
C PHE A 102 -5.08 4.78 -0.74
N THR A 103 -6.17 4.57 -1.47
CA THR A 103 -7.55 4.64 -0.96
C THR A 103 -8.34 3.40 -1.34
N SER A 104 -9.26 2.94 -0.50
CA SER A 104 -10.14 1.80 -0.77
C SER A 104 -11.26 2.10 -1.77
N HIS A 105 -11.31 3.32 -2.32
CA HIS A 105 -12.38 3.78 -3.20
C HIS A 105 -12.63 2.84 -4.39
N ALA A 106 -11.57 2.26 -4.98
CA ALA A 106 -11.68 1.28 -6.06
C ALA A 106 -11.98 -0.17 -5.60
N ALA A 107 -11.90 -0.43 -4.28
CA ALA A 107 -12.14 -1.74 -3.67
C ALA A 107 -13.50 -1.84 -2.95
N THR A 108 -14.32 -0.78 -2.98
CA THR A 108 -15.64 -0.68 -2.34
C THR A 108 -16.75 -0.90 -3.36
#